data_AF-A0A5Q0EPY6-F1
#
_entry.id   AF-A0A5Q0EPY6-F1
#
_cell.length_a   1.000
_cell.length_b   1.000
_cell.length_c   1.000
_cell.angle_alpha   90.00
_cell.angle_beta   90.00
_cell.angle_gamma   90.00
#
_symmetry.space_group_name_H-M   'P 1'
#
loop_
_entity.id
_entity.type
_entity.pdbx_description
1 polymer ?
#
loop_
_entity_poly.entity_id
_entity_poly.type
_entity_poly.pdbx_seq_one_letter_code
_entity_poly.pdbx_strand_id
1 'polypeptide(L)'
;MTMWHNLGPRLLLSLLLLLPQPALSLDLRLPDIGDPADSVMSPTAEGRLGRAFINSLRQRERFIEQPVFNDYISQLGKKLAAQSGASPADFHFYLIESDAVNAFAGPDGHIGVFTGLVLTTASEDELASVLAHEIAHVTQKHLFRTFHRAQQMSTPAAVALLAAVLIGVAGGSADFGRAAITGIQAGMLQDQINYTRQNEEEADRVGIDLLAQAQFDPRAMPAFFAKMAKANQAYSTQLPEFLRTHPVTRNRIADAQGRAEHYPYKQRSESIRYHLLRAWLKARSFNRPSKAVEHFASTLKTGRYRNREAEEYGHALALLQAREPARAADILQPLLAGRGDSIEYRLALAEAQLKQGRGSAALGLINSGLHRRPQNRPLLQAKVDLLEQSQQHRQAADLLRQLTQQHPADADLFQRLSQAEARLGNSAAAHSQMAEHYYLKGELKLAIHQLELALRQRPSDFAAAKMAARLKQIKQEQSELKRQKKR
;
A
#
# COMPACT_ATOMS: atom_id res chain seq x y z
N MET A 1 101.41 -9.85 2.58
CA MET A 1 101.43 -11.25 2.11
C MET A 1 100.14 -11.51 1.37
N THR A 2 100.30 -11.96 0.14
CA THR A 2 99.29 -12.35 -0.85
C THR A 2 98.31 -13.40 -0.33
N MET A 3 97.03 -13.28 -0.67
CA MET A 3 96.34 -14.33 -1.43
C MET A 3 95.00 -13.83 -1.99
N TRP A 4 94.89 -13.92 -3.31
CA TRP A 4 93.68 -13.81 -4.11
C TRP A 4 92.82 -15.06 -3.98
N HIS A 5 91.49 -14.95 -4.09
CA HIS A 5 90.61 -15.96 -4.70
C HIS A 5 89.33 -15.30 -5.30
N ASN A 6 89.28 -15.33 -6.63
CA ASN A 6 88.17 -15.55 -7.58
C ASN A 6 86.72 -15.05 -7.31
N LEU A 7 86.34 -14.04 -8.12
CA LEU A 7 85.32 -14.03 -9.19
C LEU A 7 83.99 -14.82 -9.02
N GLY A 8 82.89 -14.06 -9.04
CA GLY A 8 81.55 -14.50 -9.47
C GLY A 8 80.65 -13.28 -9.80
N PRO A 9 79.89 -13.28 -10.91
CA PRO A 9 79.29 -12.07 -11.48
C PRO A 9 77.91 -11.76 -10.88
N ARG A 10 77.65 -10.51 -10.49
CA ARG A 10 76.29 -9.99 -10.24
C ARG A 10 76.14 -8.60 -10.85
N LEU A 11 76.06 -8.58 -12.17
CA LEU A 11 75.33 -7.56 -12.92
C LEU A 11 73.86 -7.99 -12.98
N LEU A 12 72.96 -6.99 -13.04
CA LEU A 12 71.52 -7.08 -13.29
C LEU A 12 70.63 -7.53 -12.11
N LEU A 13 70.15 -6.55 -11.33
CA LEU A 13 68.71 -6.27 -11.11
C LEU A 13 68.58 -5.22 -9.98
N SER A 14 68.72 -3.94 -10.29
CA SER A 14 68.47 -2.87 -9.30
C SER A 14 67.83 -1.63 -9.92
N LEU A 15 66.95 -1.81 -10.92
CA LEU A 15 66.20 -0.69 -11.49
C LEU A 15 64.82 -1.09 -12.04
N LEU A 16 63.97 -1.73 -11.22
CA LEU A 16 62.59 -2.03 -11.61
C LEU A 16 61.67 -2.22 -10.39
N LEU A 17 61.45 -1.17 -9.59
CA LEU A 17 60.49 -1.19 -8.48
C LEU A 17 59.87 0.20 -8.19
N LEU A 18 59.45 0.90 -9.25
CA LEU A 18 58.60 2.10 -9.16
C LEU A 18 57.40 1.94 -10.10
N LEU A 19 56.56 0.94 -9.81
CA LEU A 19 55.19 0.87 -10.33
C LEU A 19 54.23 1.35 -9.23
N PRO A 20 53.25 2.20 -9.55
CA PRO A 20 52.20 2.57 -8.59
C PRO A 20 51.38 1.33 -8.25
N GLN A 21 51.39 0.95 -6.97
CA GLN A 21 50.52 -0.10 -6.44
C GLN A 21 49.07 0.40 -6.54
N PRO A 22 48.12 -0.37 -7.10
CA PRO A 22 46.71 -0.03 -6.99
C PRO A 22 46.35 -0.07 -5.50
N ALA A 23 45.76 1.01 -4.99
CA ALA A 23 45.18 1.02 -3.66
C ALA A 23 44.09 -0.06 -3.61
N LEU A 24 44.41 -1.20 -3.00
CA LEU A 24 43.41 -2.17 -2.56
C LEU A 24 42.56 -1.45 -1.52
N SER A 25 41.38 -0.96 -1.93
CA SER A 25 40.32 -0.63 -0.99
C SER A 25 39.94 -1.93 -0.30
N LEU A 26 40.46 -2.14 0.92
CA LEU A 26 39.90 -3.12 1.81
C LEU A 26 38.46 -2.66 2.08
N ASP A 27 37.51 -3.32 1.43
CA ASP A 27 36.09 -3.23 1.75
C ASP A 27 35.92 -3.83 3.15
N LEU A 28 36.27 -3.04 4.17
CA LEU A 28 36.02 -3.33 5.58
C LEU A 28 34.51 -3.24 5.77
N ARG A 29 33.81 -4.27 5.30
CA ARG A 29 32.48 -4.60 5.75
C ARG A 29 32.61 -4.93 7.22
N LEU A 30 32.35 -3.92 8.05
CA LEU A 30 32.08 -4.10 9.46
C LEU A 30 31.08 -5.27 9.56
N PRO A 31 31.30 -6.24 10.46
CA PRO A 31 30.30 -7.26 10.72
C PRO A 31 28.96 -6.58 10.95
N ASP A 32 27.93 -7.00 10.23
CA ASP A 32 26.56 -6.57 10.50
C ASP A 32 26.23 -7.05 11.92
N ILE A 33 26.42 -6.16 12.89
CA ILE A 33 25.97 -6.38 14.27
C ILE A 33 24.46 -6.20 14.17
N GLY A 34 23.79 -7.27 13.73
CA GLY A 34 22.40 -7.25 13.31
C GLY A 34 21.52 -6.40 14.22
N ASP A 35 20.57 -5.70 13.62
CA ASP A 35 19.63 -4.84 14.33
C ASP A 35 18.94 -5.66 15.44
N PRO A 36 18.92 -5.19 16.71
CA PRO A 36 18.20 -5.88 17.78
C PRO A 36 16.76 -6.25 17.41
N ALA A 37 16.12 -5.50 16.50
CA ALA A 37 14.81 -5.83 15.94
C ALA A 37 14.79 -7.16 15.14
N ASP A 38 15.88 -7.54 14.47
CA ASP A 38 15.98 -8.78 13.68
C ASP A 38 16.04 -10.03 14.58
N SER A 39 16.40 -9.86 15.85
CA SER A 39 16.35 -10.93 16.86
C SER A 39 14.94 -11.24 17.38
N VAL A 40 13.97 -10.34 17.12
CA VAL A 40 12.61 -10.42 17.66
C VAL A 40 11.71 -11.34 16.84
N MET A 41 11.84 -11.32 15.51
CA MET A 41 10.90 -12.00 14.61
C MET A 41 11.54 -12.34 13.26
N SER A 42 11.39 -13.60 12.81
CA SER A 42 11.82 -14.01 11.46
C SER A 42 10.91 -13.41 10.36
N PRO A 43 11.40 -13.20 9.12
CA PRO A 43 10.58 -12.67 8.02
C PRO A 43 9.28 -13.46 7.75
N THR A 44 9.34 -14.80 7.90
CA THR A 44 8.14 -15.65 7.74
C THR A 44 7.11 -15.46 8.86
N ALA A 45 7.55 -15.07 10.06
CA ALA A 45 6.68 -14.74 11.17
C ALA A 45 6.09 -13.33 11.01
N GLU A 46 6.89 -12.36 10.55
CA GLU A 46 6.41 -11.02 10.21
C GLU A 46 5.33 -11.08 9.12
N GLY A 47 5.58 -11.77 8.01
CA GLY A 47 4.57 -11.87 6.95
C GLY A 47 3.28 -12.59 7.39
N ARG A 48 3.36 -13.51 8.37
CA ARG A 48 2.16 -14.09 9.00
C ARG A 48 1.41 -13.05 9.83
N LEU A 49 2.14 -12.24 10.61
CA LEU A 49 1.57 -11.16 11.41
C LEU A 49 0.91 -10.10 10.52
N GLY A 50 1.57 -9.68 9.43
CA GLY A 50 1.04 -8.75 8.43
C GLY A 50 -0.27 -9.25 7.82
N ARG A 51 -0.31 -10.51 7.35
CA ARG A 51 -1.55 -11.13 6.85
C ARG A 51 -2.65 -11.15 7.91
N ALA A 52 -2.35 -11.58 9.13
CA ALA A 52 -3.33 -11.63 10.22
C ALA A 52 -3.88 -10.22 10.54
N PHE A 53 -3.01 -9.22 10.54
CA PHE A 53 -3.36 -7.82 10.75
C PHE A 53 -4.31 -7.30 9.66
N ILE A 54 -3.97 -7.46 8.38
CA ILE A 54 -4.83 -7.03 7.26
C ILE A 54 -6.17 -7.77 7.26
N ASN A 55 -6.19 -9.06 7.56
CA ASN A 55 -7.44 -9.82 7.63
C ASN A 55 -8.34 -9.33 8.78
N SER A 56 -7.77 -8.96 9.92
CA SER A 56 -8.53 -8.33 11.01
C SER A 56 -9.06 -6.95 10.62
N LEU A 57 -8.28 -6.15 9.89
CA LEU A 57 -8.74 -4.83 9.42
C LEU A 57 -9.88 -4.96 8.42
N ARG A 58 -9.80 -5.90 7.46
CA ARG A 58 -10.87 -6.14 6.47
C ARG A 58 -12.21 -6.52 7.10
N GLN A 59 -12.24 -6.98 8.35
CA GLN A 59 -13.48 -7.28 9.08
C GLN A 59 -14.13 -6.03 9.71
N ARG A 60 -13.37 -4.94 9.89
CA ARG A 60 -13.81 -3.73 10.60
C ARG A 60 -13.93 -2.52 9.67
N GLU A 61 -13.02 -2.45 8.72
CA GLU A 61 -12.85 -1.33 7.79
C GLU A 61 -13.24 -1.74 6.37
N ARG A 62 -13.75 -0.77 5.62
CA ARG A 62 -14.12 -0.96 4.22
C ARG A 62 -12.95 -0.60 3.31
N PHE A 63 -12.37 -1.59 2.66
CA PHE A 63 -11.30 -1.39 1.68
C PHE A 63 -11.91 -0.94 0.36
N ILE A 64 -11.31 0.05 -0.29
CA ILE A 64 -11.70 0.46 -1.64
C ILE A 64 -11.18 -0.57 -2.64
N GLU A 65 -12.10 -1.18 -3.37
CA GLU A 65 -11.79 -2.20 -4.38
C GLU A 65 -11.67 -1.62 -5.80
N GLN A 66 -11.28 -0.34 -5.93
CA GLN A 66 -11.10 0.29 -7.24
C GLN A 66 -9.68 0.12 -7.77
N PRO A 67 -9.45 -0.75 -8.79
CA PRO A 67 -8.11 -1.14 -9.18
C PRO A 67 -7.26 0.04 -9.67
N VAL A 68 -7.87 0.99 -10.39
CA VAL A 68 -7.17 2.16 -10.95
C VAL A 68 -6.63 3.10 -9.87
N PHE A 69 -7.35 3.25 -8.75
CA PHE A 69 -6.93 4.13 -7.67
C PHE A 69 -6.01 3.44 -6.66
N ASN A 70 -6.23 2.14 -6.42
CA ASN A 70 -5.26 1.33 -5.68
C ASN A 70 -3.91 1.26 -6.40
N ASP A 71 -3.92 1.14 -7.72
CA ASP A 71 -2.72 1.23 -8.56
C ASP A 71 -2.03 2.59 -8.42
N TYR A 72 -2.77 3.71 -8.47
CA TYR A 72 -2.20 5.05 -8.24
C TYR A 72 -1.52 5.17 -6.87
N ILE A 73 -2.21 4.81 -5.78
CA ILE A 73 -1.65 4.89 -4.42
C ILE A 73 -0.45 3.94 -4.27
N SER A 74 -0.52 2.74 -4.84
CA SER A 74 0.61 1.81 -4.83
C SER A 74 1.81 2.34 -5.59
N GLN A 75 1.61 2.96 -6.77
CA GLN A 75 2.71 3.58 -7.53
C GLN A 75 3.32 4.76 -6.77
N LEU A 76 2.50 5.62 -6.17
CA LEU A 76 2.96 6.73 -5.34
C LEU A 76 3.80 6.24 -4.16
N GLY A 77 3.28 5.28 -3.40
CA GLY A 77 3.98 4.69 -2.26
C GLY A 77 5.26 3.96 -2.65
N LYS A 78 5.24 3.18 -3.74
CA LYS A 78 6.44 2.48 -4.24
C LYS A 78 7.51 3.44 -4.76
N LYS A 79 7.12 4.57 -5.35
CA LYS A 79 8.07 5.62 -5.76
C LYS A 79 8.83 6.18 -4.54
N LEU A 80 8.14 6.38 -3.42
CA LEU A 80 8.73 6.83 -2.16
C LEU A 80 9.58 5.73 -1.52
N ALA A 81 9.06 4.50 -1.42
CA ALA A 81 9.76 3.36 -0.84
C ALA A 81 11.05 3.01 -1.59
N ALA A 82 11.12 3.24 -2.90
CA ALA A 82 12.34 3.06 -3.67
C ALA A 82 13.51 3.97 -3.20
N GLN A 83 13.23 5.02 -2.43
CA GLN A 83 14.25 5.92 -1.88
C GLN A 83 14.72 5.53 -0.47
N SER A 84 14.07 4.56 0.18
CA SER A 84 14.40 4.17 1.56
C SER A 84 15.47 3.08 1.67
N GLY A 85 15.96 2.57 0.54
CA GLY A 85 16.87 1.42 0.50
C GLY A 85 16.18 0.07 0.68
N ALA A 86 14.90 0.04 1.06
CA ALA A 86 14.08 -1.17 1.09
C ALA A 86 13.56 -1.52 -0.31
N SER A 87 13.23 -2.80 -0.53
CA SER A 87 12.61 -3.24 -1.79
C SER A 87 11.17 -2.70 -1.88
N PRO A 88 10.81 -1.98 -2.96
CA PRO A 88 9.43 -1.52 -3.14
C PRO A 88 8.40 -2.66 -3.25
N ALA A 89 8.85 -3.89 -3.50
CA ALA A 89 7.98 -5.07 -3.53
C ALA A 89 7.49 -5.47 -2.13
N ASP A 90 8.17 -5.03 -1.08
CA ASP A 90 7.88 -5.38 0.31
C ASP A 90 6.79 -4.46 0.91
N PHE A 91 6.32 -3.47 0.14
CA PHE A 91 5.30 -2.53 0.57
C PHE A 91 3.97 -2.79 -0.13
N HIS A 92 2.91 -2.78 0.67
CA HIS A 92 1.54 -3.02 0.25
C HIS A 92 0.65 -1.86 0.65
N PHE A 93 0.09 -1.14 -0.33
CA PHE A 93 -0.71 0.06 -0.07
C PHE A 93 -2.20 -0.19 -0.29
N TYR A 94 -3.02 0.36 0.60
CA TYR A 94 -4.48 0.20 0.58
C TYR A 94 -5.20 1.53 0.72
N LEU A 95 -6.29 1.71 -0.02
CA LEU A 95 -7.26 2.78 0.24
C LEU A 95 -8.37 2.27 1.14
N ILE A 96 -8.67 3.00 2.21
CA ILE A 96 -9.69 2.68 3.21
C ILE A 96 -10.78 3.75 3.16
N GLU A 97 -12.03 3.32 2.97
CA GLU A 97 -13.21 4.19 2.94
C GLU A 97 -13.58 4.61 4.36
N SER A 98 -13.15 5.82 4.72
CA SER A 98 -13.40 6.45 6.01
C SER A 98 -13.26 7.96 5.89
N ASP A 99 -14.14 8.71 6.55
CA ASP A 99 -14.08 10.17 6.62
C ASP A 99 -12.97 10.67 7.54
N ALA A 100 -12.37 9.78 8.35
CA ALA A 100 -11.26 10.14 9.21
C ALA A 100 -10.02 10.54 8.39
N VAL A 101 -9.36 11.60 8.84
CA VAL A 101 -8.04 11.99 8.33
C VAL A 101 -7.02 11.10 9.02
N ASN A 102 -6.63 10.01 8.36
CA ASN A 102 -5.65 9.07 8.91
C ASN A 102 -4.87 8.29 7.82
N ALA A 103 -3.73 7.77 8.22
CA ALA A 103 -2.99 6.71 7.56
C ALA A 103 -2.39 5.78 8.63
N PHE A 104 -1.91 4.61 8.25
CA PHE A 104 -1.19 3.74 9.17
C PHE A 104 -0.11 2.94 8.45
N ALA A 105 0.92 2.57 9.22
CA ALA A 105 1.90 1.54 8.90
C ALA A 105 1.69 0.31 9.79
N GLY A 106 1.35 -0.82 9.17
CA GLY A 106 1.26 -2.14 9.79
C GLY A 106 2.51 -2.99 9.59
N PRO A 107 2.56 -4.19 10.21
CA PRO A 107 3.64 -5.17 10.00
C PRO A 107 3.77 -5.55 8.52
N ASP A 108 4.94 -6.06 8.10
CA ASP A 108 5.17 -6.57 6.73
C ASP A 108 4.91 -5.51 5.63
N GLY A 109 5.21 -4.23 5.92
CA GLY A 109 5.09 -3.14 4.95
C GLY A 109 3.66 -2.80 4.50
N HIS A 110 2.64 -3.24 5.24
CA HIS A 110 1.24 -2.93 4.95
C HIS A 110 0.86 -1.51 5.36
N ILE A 111 0.61 -0.61 4.41
CA ILE A 111 0.28 0.79 4.63
C ILE A 111 -1.15 1.09 4.17
N GLY A 112 -1.97 1.68 5.05
CA GLY A 112 -3.34 2.11 4.75
C GLY A 112 -3.48 3.62 4.65
N VAL A 113 -4.29 4.09 3.69
CA VAL A 113 -4.58 5.51 3.44
C VAL A 113 -6.08 5.72 3.49
N PHE A 114 -6.55 6.59 4.38
CA PHE A 114 -7.99 6.83 4.53
C PHE A 114 -8.47 7.86 3.51
N THR A 115 -9.70 7.73 3.02
CA THR A 115 -10.27 8.67 2.05
C THR A 115 -10.37 10.10 2.59
N GLY A 116 -10.62 10.26 3.88
CA GLY A 116 -10.63 11.56 4.55
C GLY A 116 -9.28 12.27 4.46
N LEU A 117 -8.17 11.51 4.55
CA LEU A 117 -6.82 12.05 4.34
C LEU A 117 -6.66 12.58 2.91
N VAL A 118 -7.00 11.77 1.90
CA VAL A 118 -6.88 12.18 0.50
C VAL A 118 -7.71 13.43 0.19
N LEU A 119 -8.93 13.54 0.72
CA LEU A 119 -9.79 14.71 0.53
C LEU A 119 -9.27 15.96 1.26
N THR A 120 -8.56 15.78 2.37
CA THR A 120 -7.98 16.86 3.20
C THR A 120 -6.68 17.44 2.64
N THR A 121 -5.89 16.60 1.97
CA THR A 121 -4.66 17.06 1.29
C THR A 121 -5.01 18.10 0.21
N ALA A 122 -4.17 19.12 0.09
CA ALA A 122 -4.28 20.17 -0.91
C ALA A 122 -3.49 19.87 -2.18
N SER A 123 -2.44 19.05 -2.06
CA SER A 123 -1.58 18.64 -3.17
C SER A 123 -1.17 17.17 -3.08
N GLU A 124 -0.68 16.64 -4.20
CA GLU A 124 -0.06 15.31 -4.23
C GLU A 124 1.17 15.25 -3.31
N ASP A 125 1.93 16.34 -3.18
CA ASP A 125 3.09 16.42 -2.29
C ASP A 125 2.69 16.25 -0.82
N GLU A 126 1.55 16.82 -0.37
CA GLU A 126 1.07 16.61 0.99
C GLU A 126 0.66 15.14 1.22
N LEU A 127 -0.02 14.51 0.26
CA LEU A 127 -0.36 13.08 0.37
C LEU A 127 0.91 12.22 0.39
N ALA A 128 1.87 12.54 -0.47
CA ALA A 128 3.17 11.88 -0.50
C ALA A 128 3.89 12.04 0.84
N SER A 129 3.76 13.20 1.50
CA SER A 129 4.43 13.47 2.78
C SER A 129 3.95 12.55 3.90
N VAL A 130 2.65 12.28 3.97
CA VAL A 130 2.10 11.31 4.93
C VAL A 130 2.54 9.89 4.58
N LEU A 131 2.55 9.52 3.30
CA LEU A 131 3.05 8.21 2.89
C LEU A 131 4.55 8.02 3.20
N ALA A 132 5.36 9.05 3.00
CA ALA A 132 6.79 9.01 3.31
C ALA A 132 7.02 8.83 4.83
N HIS A 133 6.20 9.49 5.65
CA HIS A 133 6.17 9.30 7.10
C HIS A 133 5.84 7.85 7.50
N GLU A 134 4.78 7.27 6.92
CA GLU A 134 4.42 5.87 7.18
C GLU A 134 5.51 4.88 6.72
N ILE A 135 6.14 5.14 5.57
CA ILE A 135 7.27 4.33 5.07
C ILE A 135 8.47 4.43 6.02
N ALA A 136 8.72 5.61 6.60
CA ALA A 136 9.75 5.79 7.61
C ALA A 136 9.45 4.95 8.87
N HIS A 137 8.18 4.88 9.33
CA HIS A 137 7.82 3.99 10.45
C HIS A 137 8.14 2.52 10.19
N VAL A 138 7.89 2.03 8.97
CA VAL A 138 8.20 0.65 8.57
C VAL A 138 9.72 0.43 8.51
N THR A 139 10.42 1.30 7.77
CA THR A 139 11.87 1.12 7.51
C THR A 139 12.73 1.31 8.76
N GLN A 140 12.34 2.19 9.68
CA GLN A 140 12.98 2.36 10.99
C GLN A 140 12.52 1.32 12.03
N LYS A 141 11.72 0.33 11.60
CA LYS A 141 11.21 -0.79 12.41
C LYS A 141 10.58 -0.34 13.73
N HIS A 142 9.89 0.81 13.75
CA HIS A 142 9.34 1.39 14.98
C HIS A 142 8.40 0.42 15.71
N LEU A 143 7.60 -0.36 14.97
CA LEU A 143 6.71 -1.38 15.53
C LEU A 143 7.51 -2.51 16.22
N PHE A 144 8.57 -3.02 15.59
CA PHE A 144 9.39 -4.10 16.15
C PHE A 144 10.24 -3.66 17.32
N ARG A 145 10.80 -2.45 17.26
CA ARG A 145 11.50 -1.84 18.40
C ARG A 145 10.56 -1.70 19.61
N THR A 146 9.28 -1.40 19.35
CA THR A 146 8.24 -1.38 20.39
C THR A 146 7.95 -2.79 20.94
N PHE A 147 7.86 -3.81 20.09
CA PHE A 147 7.72 -5.20 20.52
C PHE A 147 8.91 -5.70 21.34
N HIS A 148 10.14 -5.42 20.90
CA HIS A 148 11.37 -5.75 21.62
C HIS A 148 11.37 -5.11 23.02
N ARG A 149 11.02 -3.83 23.10
CA ARG A 149 10.90 -3.11 24.36
C ARG A 149 9.85 -3.75 25.27
N ALA A 150 8.68 -4.13 24.74
CA ALA A 150 7.64 -4.79 25.51
C ALA A 150 8.13 -6.11 26.13
N GLN A 151 8.95 -6.90 25.42
CA GLN A 151 9.50 -8.16 25.94
C GLN A 151 10.45 -7.96 27.13
N GLN A 152 11.05 -6.77 27.27
CA GLN A 152 11.93 -6.42 28.37
C GLN A 152 11.18 -5.85 29.58
N MET A 153 9.87 -5.62 29.46
CA MET A 153 9.01 -5.11 30.53
C MET A 153 8.41 -6.25 31.36
N SER A 154 7.91 -5.92 32.56
CA SER A 154 7.09 -6.86 33.33
C SER A 154 5.84 -7.26 32.56
N THR A 155 5.32 -8.48 32.77
CA THR A 155 4.20 -9.02 31.98
C THR A 155 2.96 -8.13 31.94
N PRO A 156 2.53 -7.42 33.01
CA PRO A 156 1.38 -6.52 32.91
C PRO A 156 1.67 -5.27 32.05
N ALA A 157 2.89 -4.72 32.14
CA ALA A 157 3.30 -3.55 31.37
C ALA A 157 3.50 -3.89 29.88
N ALA A 158 4.05 -5.08 29.59
CA ALA A 158 4.16 -5.61 28.24
C ALA A 158 2.79 -5.76 27.58
N VAL A 159 1.82 -6.38 28.27
CA VAL A 159 0.45 -6.56 27.76
C VAL A 159 -0.24 -5.23 27.48
N ALA A 160 -0.10 -4.25 28.39
CA ALA A 160 -0.67 -2.91 28.21
C ALA A 160 -0.08 -2.18 26.99
N LEU A 161 1.25 -2.24 26.80
CA LEU A 161 1.93 -1.62 25.67
C LEU A 161 1.49 -2.25 24.33
N LEU A 162 1.44 -3.58 24.27
CA LEU A 162 1.01 -4.31 23.08
C LEU A 162 -0.45 -4.02 22.71
N ALA A 163 -1.33 -3.92 23.71
CA ALA A 163 -2.72 -3.53 23.50
C ALA A 163 -2.84 -2.11 22.94
N ALA A 164 -2.06 -1.16 23.46
CA ALA A 164 -2.05 0.23 22.98
C ALA A 164 -1.60 0.35 21.52
N VAL A 165 -0.56 -0.40 21.13
CA VAL A 165 -0.08 -0.44 19.73
C VAL A 165 -1.16 -0.99 18.80
N LEU A 166 -1.82 -2.09 19.16
CA LEU A 166 -2.87 -2.69 18.32
C LEU A 166 -4.10 -1.79 18.18
N ILE A 167 -4.41 -0.99 19.20
CA ILE A 167 -5.51 0.00 19.15
C ILE A 167 -5.13 1.19 18.28
N GLY A 168 -3.92 1.74 18.45
CA GLY A 168 -3.43 2.90 17.68
C GLY A 168 -3.29 2.59 16.18
N VAL A 169 -2.82 1.41 15.83
CA VAL A 169 -2.67 0.99 14.43
C VAL A 169 -4.04 0.71 13.75
N ALA A 170 -5.09 0.41 14.53
CA ALA A 170 -6.42 0.05 14.02
C ALA A 170 -7.51 1.13 14.20
N GLY A 171 -7.18 2.33 14.69
CA GLY A 171 -8.15 3.42 14.89
C GLY A 171 -9.28 3.10 15.88
N GLY A 172 -9.03 2.22 16.87
CA GLY A 172 -10.05 1.77 17.81
C GLY A 172 -10.49 2.84 18.82
N SER A 173 -11.77 2.82 19.23
CA SER A 173 -12.33 3.76 20.21
C SER A 173 -11.68 3.64 21.60
N ALA A 174 -11.50 4.79 22.25
CA ALA A 174 -10.78 5.00 23.51
C ALA A 174 -11.34 4.26 24.75
N ASP A 175 -12.49 3.58 24.63
CA ASP A 175 -13.18 2.97 25.76
C ASP A 175 -12.46 1.71 26.30
N PHE A 176 -11.66 1.03 25.46
CA PHE A 176 -10.89 -0.14 25.90
C PHE A 176 -9.62 0.21 26.71
N GLY A 177 -9.19 1.48 26.68
CA GLY A 177 -7.96 1.93 27.36
C GLY A 177 -8.14 2.26 28.85
N ARG A 178 -9.35 2.62 29.29
CA ARG A 178 -9.55 3.18 30.64
C ARG A 178 -9.37 2.17 31.78
N ALA A 179 -9.55 0.88 31.52
CA ALA A 179 -9.40 -0.17 32.52
C ALA A 179 -7.93 -0.64 32.70
N ALA A 180 -7.03 -0.36 31.76
CA ALA A 180 -5.62 -0.77 31.83
C ALA A 180 -4.70 0.28 32.48
N ILE A 181 -5.18 1.52 32.64
CA ILE A 181 -4.36 2.68 33.06
C ILE A 181 -4.23 2.77 34.60
N THR A 182 -5.09 2.13 35.37
CA THR A 182 -5.14 2.27 36.84
C THR A 182 -3.96 1.65 37.62
N GLY A 183 -2.99 1.00 36.95
CA GLY A 183 -1.81 0.40 37.58
C GLY A 183 -0.46 0.83 37.01
N ILE A 184 -0.40 1.77 36.07
CA ILE A 184 0.85 2.16 35.40
C ILE A 184 1.51 3.32 36.18
N GLN A 185 2.76 3.13 36.61
CA GLN A 185 3.55 4.19 37.26
C GLN A 185 3.75 5.37 36.30
N ALA A 186 3.61 6.60 36.79
CA ALA A 186 3.69 7.82 35.97
C ALA A 186 5.00 7.92 35.15
N GLY A 187 6.12 7.39 35.67
CA GLY A 187 7.39 7.31 34.94
C GLY A 187 7.32 6.43 33.69
N MET A 188 6.63 5.28 33.75
CA MET A 188 6.47 4.38 32.60
C MET A 188 5.60 5.01 31.49
N LEU A 189 4.56 5.77 31.86
CA LEU A 189 3.74 6.53 30.91
C LEU A 189 4.56 7.62 30.22
N GLN A 190 5.36 8.37 30.99
CA GLN A 190 6.21 9.42 30.43
C GLN A 190 7.29 8.85 29.50
N ASP A 191 7.90 7.72 29.86
CA ASP A 191 8.88 7.02 29.02
C ASP A 191 8.30 6.51 27.70
N GLN A 192 7.04 6.05 27.72
CA GLN A 192 6.31 5.66 26.52
C GLN A 192 6.02 6.88 25.64
N ILE A 193 5.56 7.99 26.22
CA ILE A 193 5.30 9.24 25.48
C ILE A 193 6.58 9.76 24.83
N ASN A 194 7.70 9.78 25.57
CA ASN A 194 9.00 10.22 25.05
C ASN A 194 9.48 9.33 23.91
N TYR A 195 9.33 8.01 24.04
CA TYR A 195 9.72 7.06 23.01
C TYR A 195 8.89 7.19 21.73
N THR A 196 7.57 7.34 21.86
CA THR A 196 6.72 7.63 20.70
C THR A 196 7.14 8.95 20.05
N ARG A 197 7.44 10.00 20.82
CA ARG A 197 7.92 11.28 20.27
C ARG A 197 9.25 11.14 19.52
N GLN A 198 10.20 10.36 20.03
CA GLN A 198 11.47 10.10 19.34
C GLN A 198 11.24 9.37 18.02
N ASN A 199 10.35 8.37 17.98
CA ASN A 199 9.99 7.68 16.73
C ASN A 199 9.33 8.62 15.73
N GLU A 200 8.49 9.56 16.19
CA GLU A 200 7.87 10.56 15.33
C GLU A 200 8.88 11.55 14.74
N GLU A 201 9.82 12.06 15.54
CA GLU A 201 10.91 12.95 15.08
C GLU A 201 11.85 12.22 14.09
N GLU A 202 12.13 10.94 14.34
CA GLU A 202 12.90 10.09 13.43
C GLU A 202 12.15 9.88 12.10
N ALA A 203 10.85 9.57 12.16
CA ALA A 203 10.01 9.38 10.98
C ALA A 203 9.84 10.66 10.16
N ASP A 204 9.68 11.82 10.80
CA ASP A 204 9.62 13.12 10.12
C ASP A 204 10.89 13.39 9.32
N ARG A 205 12.05 13.20 9.97
CA ARG A 205 13.37 13.42 9.35
C ARG A 205 13.57 12.52 8.15
N VAL A 206 13.40 11.20 8.33
CA VAL A 206 13.58 10.22 7.26
C VAL A 206 12.55 10.47 6.16
N GLY A 207 11.29 10.75 6.51
CA GLY A 207 10.22 11.03 5.56
C GLY A 207 10.49 12.27 4.69
N ILE A 208 11.04 13.35 5.25
CA ILE A 208 11.48 14.53 4.49
C ILE A 208 12.57 14.18 3.48
N ASP A 209 13.55 13.37 3.89
CA ASP A 209 14.63 12.91 3.00
C ASP A 209 14.05 12.07 1.85
N LEU A 210 13.13 11.15 2.14
CA LEU A 210 12.44 10.33 1.14
C LEU A 210 11.64 11.18 0.14
N LEU A 211 10.93 12.20 0.62
CA LEU A 211 10.18 13.12 -0.25
C LEU A 211 11.11 13.83 -1.22
N ALA A 212 12.20 14.40 -0.71
CA ALA A 212 13.16 15.13 -1.51
C ALA A 212 13.79 14.22 -2.58
N GLN A 213 14.22 13.03 -2.20
CA GLN A 213 14.80 12.04 -3.11
C GLN A 213 13.80 11.57 -4.17
N ALA A 214 12.54 11.40 -3.80
CA ALA A 214 11.45 11.04 -4.71
C ALA A 214 10.93 12.23 -5.55
N GLN A 215 11.58 13.40 -5.44
CA GLN A 215 11.24 14.63 -6.17
C GLN A 215 9.83 15.16 -5.87
N PHE A 216 9.39 15.04 -4.61
CA PHE A 216 8.25 15.78 -4.05
C PHE A 216 8.76 16.99 -3.27
N ASP A 217 7.91 18.00 -3.04
CA ASP A 217 8.29 19.16 -2.24
C ASP A 217 8.40 18.80 -0.75
N PRO A 218 9.59 18.86 -0.13
CA PRO A 218 9.75 18.52 1.29
C PRO A 218 9.00 19.49 2.22
N ARG A 219 8.67 20.69 1.74
CA ARG A 219 7.86 21.68 2.47
C ARG A 219 6.40 21.24 2.64
N ALA A 220 5.95 20.22 1.90
CA ALA A 220 4.60 19.70 2.01
C ALA A 220 4.34 19.03 3.37
N MET A 221 5.36 18.41 3.99
CA MET A 221 5.22 17.79 5.31
C MET A 221 4.90 18.82 6.41
N PRO A 222 5.72 19.87 6.64
CA PRO A 222 5.39 20.89 7.63
C PRO A 222 4.10 21.66 7.28
N ALA A 223 3.79 21.85 6.00
CA ALA A 223 2.52 22.47 5.58
C ALA A 223 1.31 21.62 5.99
N PHE A 224 1.39 20.29 5.82
CA PHE A 224 0.35 19.37 6.25
C PHE A 224 0.23 19.31 7.79
N PHE A 225 1.35 19.28 8.52
CA PHE A 225 1.35 19.35 9.98
C PHE A 225 0.71 20.63 10.51
N ALA A 226 1.03 21.79 9.93
CA ALA A 226 0.42 23.06 10.28
C ALA A 226 -1.10 23.05 10.01
N LYS A 227 -1.54 22.41 8.92
CA LYS A 227 -2.96 22.21 8.62
C LYS A 227 -3.66 21.37 9.68
N MET A 228 -3.05 20.27 10.12
CA MET A 228 -3.60 19.40 11.18
C MET A 228 -3.65 20.12 12.53
N ALA A 229 -2.59 20.84 12.89
CA ALA A 229 -2.56 21.65 14.11
C ALA A 229 -3.65 22.74 14.13
N LYS A 230 -3.91 23.38 12.98
CA LYS A 230 -4.99 24.37 12.84
C LYS A 230 -6.37 23.73 12.94
N ALA A 231 -6.58 22.56 12.32
CA ALA A 231 -7.83 21.82 12.45
C ALA A 231 -8.12 21.45 13.91
N ASN A 232 -7.09 21.02 14.66
CA ASN A 232 -7.21 20.71 16.09
C ASN A 232 -7.66 21.93 16.94
N GLN A 233 -7.18 23.13 16.62
CA GLN A 233 -7.56 24.36 17.32
C GLN A 233 -9.01 24.77 17.03
N ALA A 234 -9.50 24.51 15.82
CA ALA A 234 -10.86 24.86 15.40
C ALA A 234 -11.94 23.89 15.92
N TYR A 235 -11.58 22.62 16.14
CA TYR A 235 -12.49 21.56 16.58
C TYR A 235 -12.07 21.03 17.97
N SER A 236 -12.38 21.77 19.04
CA SER A 236 -11.95 21.46 20.41
C SER A 236 -12.52 20.16 21.01
N THR A 237 -13.44 19.48 20.31
CA THR A 237 -14.14 18.28 20.81
C THR A 237 -13.76 16.98 20.11
N GLN A 238 -13.11 17.00 18.95
CA GLN A 238 -12.68 15.78 18.24
C GLN A 238 -11.34 16.00 17.53
N LEU A 239 -10.25 15.57 18.15
CA LEU A 239 -8.94 15.48 17.49
C LEU A 239 -9.05 14.60 16.24
N PRO A 240 -8.53 15.05 15.06
CA PRO A 240 -8.32 14.17 13.92
C PRO A 240 -7.63 12.88 14.33
N GLU A 241 -8.06 11.74 13.77
CA GLU A 241 -7.52 10.43 14.15
C GLU A 241 -6.00 10.36 13.93
N PHE A 242 -5.48 10.97 12.86
CA PHE A 242 -4.03 11.15 12.65
C PHE A 242 -3.31 11.79 13.84
N LEU A 243 -3.91 12.76 14.54
CA LEU A 243 -3.26 13.40 15.70
C LEU A 243 -3.30 12.55 16.97
N ARG A 244 -4.13 11.51 17.01
CA ARG A 244 -4.16 10.54 18.11
C ARG A 244 -3.05 9.50 17.97
N THR A 245 -2.79 9.09 16.72
CA THR A 245 -1.72 8.14 16.39
C THR A 245 -0.36 8.81 16.24
N HIS A 246 -0.34 10.02 15.66
CA HIS A 246 0.85 10.83 15.39
C HIS A 246 0.69 12.25 15.96
N PRO A 247 0.95 12.47 17.27
CA PRO A 247 0.81 13.78 17.88
C PRO A 247 1.76 14.82 17.25
N VAL A 248 1.18 15.79 16.53
CA VAL A 248 1.93 16.90 15.94
C VAL A 248 2.13 18.00 16.99
N THR A 249 3.39 18.36 17.25
CA THR A 249 3.77 19.43 18.19
C THR A 249 4.35 20.63 17.46
N ARG A 250 4.38 21.80 18.11
CA ARG A 250 5.05 22.99 17.55
C ARG A 250 6.53 22.73 17.22
N ASN A 251 7.20 21.93 18.05
CA ASN A 251 8.61 21.57 17.85
C ASN A 251 8.79 20.72 16.58
N ARG A 252 7.93 19.72 16.36
CA ARG A 252 7.94 18.91 15.12
C ARG A 252 7.70 19.76 13.88
N ILE A 253 6.75 20.70 13.93
CA ILE A 253 6.52 21.63 12.80
C ILE A 253 7.78 22.46 12.53
N ALA A 254 8.39 23.04 13.56
CA ALA A 254 9.59 23.86 13.40
C ALA A 254 10.81 23.06 12.90
N ASP A 255 11.03 21.84 13.41
CA ASP A 255 12.09 20.95 12.93
C ASP A 255 11.86 20.55 11.47
N ALA A 256 10.63 20.13 11.12
CA ALA A 256 10.27 19.80 9.74
C ALA A 256 10.45 20.99 8.78
N GLN A 257 10.11 22.22 9.22
CA GLN A 257 10.36 23.44 8.46
C GLN A 257 11.85 23.68 8.24
N GLY A 258 12.64 23.65 9.32
CA GLY A 258 14.09 23.84 9.25
C GLY A 258 14.77 22.82 8.34
N ARG A 259 14.34 21.55 8.37
CA ARG A 259 14.84 20.50 7.46
C ARG A 259 14.45 20.76 6.01
N ALA A 260 13.18 21.07 5.75
CA ALA A 260 12.69 21.32 4.41
C ALA A 260 13.42 22.49 3.71
N GLU A 261 13.89 23.48 4.47
CA GLU A 261 14.67 24.62 3.97
C GLU A 261 16.06 24.25 3.44
N HIS A 262 16.63 23.11 3.85
CA HIS A 262 17.91 22.62 3.31
C HIS A 262 17.81 22.13 1.87
N TYR A 263 16.59 21.88 1.38
CA TYR A 263 16.35 21.43 0.02
C TYR A 263 16.01 22.59 -0.91
N PRO A 264 16.56 22.63 -2.14
CA PRO A 264 16.20 23.67 -3.11
C PRO A 264 14.71 23.58 -3.46
N TYR A 265 14.05 24.73 -3.57
CA TYR A 265 12.68 24.77 -4.06
C TYR A 265 12.61 24.40 -5.54
N LYS A 266 11.67 23.54 -5.91
CA LYS A 266 11.38 23.19 -7.31
C LYS A 266 9.87 23.21 -7.51
N GLN A 267 9.40 24.08 -8.40
CA GLN A 267 8.00 24.07 -8.82
C GLN A 267 7.71 22.73 -9.51
N ARG A 268 6.74 21.98 -8.97
CA ARG A 268 6.31 20.70 -9.51
C ARG A 268 4.92 20.83 -10.13
N SER A 269 4.71 20.14 -11.24
CA SER A 269 3.37 19.90 -11.77
C SER A 269 2.72 18.75 -10.99
N GLU A 270 1.53 19.00 -10.44
CA GLU A 270 0.76 17.97 -9.74
C GLU A 270 0.32 16.86 -10.71
N SER A 271 0.34 15.62 -10.24
CA SER A 271 -0.20 14.50 -11.02
C SER A 271 -1.70 14.69 -11.25
N ILE A 272 -2.13 14.58 -12.51
CA ILE A 272 -3.56 14.54 -12.82
C ILE A 272 -4.26 13.41 -12.05
N ARG A 273 -3.61 12.24 -11.88
CA ARG A 273 -4.18 11.07 -11.20
C ARG A 273 -4.56 11.35 -9.74
N TYR A 274 -3.79 12.19 -9.04
CA TYR A 274 -4.13 12.69 -7.70
C TYR A 274 -5.48 13.43 -7.71
N HIS A 275 -5.64 14.36 -8.65
CA HIS A 275 -6.88 15.11 -8.77
C HIS A 275 -8.06 14.23 -9.22
N LEU A 276 -7.83 13.24 -10.09
CA LEU A 276 -8.86 12.28 -10.50
C LEU A 276 -9.33 11.41 -9.33
N LEU A 277 -8.41 10.95 -8.47
CA LEU A 277 -8.78 10.25 -7.23
C LEU A 277 -9.64 11.14 -6.34
N ARG A 278 -9.25 12.40 -6.13
CA ARG A 278 -10.03 13.35 -5.32
C ARG A 278 -11.41 13.62 -5.91
N ALA A 279 -11.51 13.80 -7.22
CA ALA A 279 -12.78 13.97 -7.92
C ALA A 279 -13.68 12.73 -7.80
N TRP A 280 -13.10 11.53 -7.93
CA TRP A 280 -13.82 10.27 -7.75
C TRP A 280 -14.35 10.09 -6.33
N LEU A 281 -13.53 10.37 -5.31
CA LEU A 281 -13.95 10.36 -3.91
C LEU A 281 -15.05 11.40 -3.65
N LYS A 282 -14.86 12.62 -4.16
CA LYS A 282 -15.80 13.73 -3.97
C LYS A 282 -17.16 13.42 -4.60
N ALA A 283 -17.20 12.86 -5.81
CA ALA A 283 -18.46 12.47 -6.45
C ALA A 283 -19.26 11.47 -5.63
N ARG A 284 -18.59 10.64 -4.83
CA ARG A 284 -19.20 9.61 -3.97
C ARG A 284 -19.53 10.11 -2.56
N SER A 285 -19.02 11.26 -2.15
CA SER A 285 -19.26 11.82 -0.82
C SER A 285 -20.64 12.49 -0.69
N PHE A 286 -21.43 12.54 -1.75
CA PHE A 286 -22.76 13.15 -1.74
C PHE A 286 -23.82 12.09 -1.48
N ASN A 287 -24.75 12.38 -0.56
CA ASN A 287 -25.88 11.50 -0.23
C ASN A 287 -26.83 11.26 -1.42
N ARG A 288 -26.83 12.14 -2.43
CA ARG A 288 -27.65 12.02 -3.63
C ARG A 288 -26.82 12.33 -4.88
N PRO A 289 -26.88 11.50 -5.94
CA PRO A 289 -26.16 11.75 -7.18
C PRO A 289 -26.47 13.12 -7.81
N SER A 290 -27.73 13.58 -7.75
CA SER A 290 -28.11 14.91 -8.28
C SER A 290 -27.35 16.06 -7.60
N LYS A 291 -27.05 15.95 -6.30
CA LYS A 291 -26.27 16.96 -5.58
C LYS A 291 -24.81 16.98 -6.00
N ALA A 292 -24.24 15.82 -6.33
CA ALA A 292 -22.91 15.76 -6.93
C ALA A 292 -22.90 16.43 -8.30
N VAL A 293 -23.89 16.15 -9.16
CA VAL A 293 -24.03 16.79 -10.49
C VAL A 293 -24.15 18.32 -10.35
N GLU A 294 -25.04 18.81 -9.49
CA GLU A 294 -25.20 20.25 -9.21
C GLU A 294 -23.89 20.89 -8.72
N HIS A 295 -23.17 20.21 -7.82
CA HIS A 295 -21.90 20.69 -7.28
C HIS A 295 -20.85 20.88 -8.38
N PHE A 296 -20.55 19.81 -9.14
CA PHE A 296 -19.55 19.87 -10.20
C PHE A 296 -19.94 20.82 -11.33
N ALA A 297 -21.21 20.88 -11.70
CA ALA A 297 -21.67 21.85 -12.70
C ALA A 297 -21.47 23.31 -12.22
N SER A 298 -21.73 23.57 -10.94
CA SER A 298 -21.55 24.90 -10.33
C SER A 298 -20.09 25.30 -10.19
N THR A 299 -19.21 24.40 -9.75
CA THR A 299 -17.77 24.67 -9.61
C THR A 299 -17.13 24.93 -10.97
N LEU A 300 -17.49 24.15 -12.01
CA LEU A 300 -17.08 24.38 -13.39
C LEU A 300 -17.54 25.75 -13.90
N LYS A 301 -18.81 26.10 -13.70
CA LYS A 301 -19.38 27.40 -14.11
C LYS A 301 -18.72 28.58 -13.40
N THR A 302 -18.40 28.43 -12.12
CA THR A 302 -17.83 29.51 -11.30
C THR A 302 -16.30 29.56 -11.32
N GLY A 303 -15.62 28.62 -11.98
CA GLY A 303 -14.15 28.54 -11.99
C GLY A 303 -13.54 28.13 -10.63
N ARG A 304 -14.35 27.59 -9.71
CA ARG A 304 -13.92 27.22 -8.34
C ARG A 304 -13.42 25.79 -8.27
N TYR A 305 -12.41 25.46 -9.07
CA TYR A 305 -11.76 24.16 -9.11
C TYR A 305 -10.24 24.31 -9.03
N ARG A 306 -9.56 23.28 -8.52
CA ARG A 306 -8.07 23.23 -8.55
C ARG A 306 -7.56 22.79 -9.91
N ASN A 307 -8.24 21.82 -10.51
CA ASN A 307 -7.88 21.25 -11.79
C ASN A 307 -9.17 21.06 -12.59
N ARG A 308 -9.26 21.72 -13.75
CA ARG A 308 -10.47 21.71 -14.58
C ARG A 308 -10.81 20.32 -15.10
N GLU A 309 -9.81 19.61 -15.64
CA GLU A 309 -10.00 18.26 -16.20
C GLU A 309 -10.53 17.28 -15.14
N ALA A 310 -10.01 17.37 -13.91
CA ALA A 310 -10.49 16.55 -12.81
C ALA A 310 -11.92 16.90 -12.36
N GLU A 311 -12.27 18.19 -12.40
CA GLU A 311 -13.63 18.64 -12.11
C GLU A 311 -14.63 18.16 -13.17
N GLU A 312 -14.26 18.23 -14.45
CA GLU A 312 -15.02 17.67 -15.58
C GLU A 312 -15.18 16.14 -15.45
N TYR A 313 -14.10 15.44 -15.08
CA TYR A 313 -14.15 14.02 -14.78
C TYR A 313 -15.09 13.70 -13.61
N GLY A 314 -15.01 14.45 -12.51
CA GLY A 314 -15.92 14.32 -11.37
C GLY A 314 -17.38 14.55 -11.76
N HIS A 315 -17.65 15.53 -12.63
CA HIS A 315 -18.99 15.77 -13.18
C HIS A 315 -19.51 14.55 -13.97
N ALA A 316 -18.67 13.98 -14.84
CA ALA A 316 -19.04 12.80 -15.60
C ALA A 316 -19.34 11.59 -14.70
N LEU A 317 -18.55 11.38 -13.65
CA LEU A 317 -18.80 10.34 -12.65
C LEU A 317 -20.13 10.57 -11.90
N ALA A 318 -20.42 11.81 -11.53
CA ALA A 318 -21.69 12.16 -10.90
C ALA A 318 -22.88 11.89 -11.83
N LEU A 319 -22.76 12.19 -13.12
CA LEU A 319 -23.77 11.88 -14.14
C LEU A 319 -23.97 10.37 -14.31
N LEU A 320 -22.90 9.57 -14.28
CA LEU A 320 -23.01 8.10 -14.29
C LEU A 320 -23.79 7.58 -13.08
N GLN A 321 -23.55 8.14 -11.90
CA GLN A 321 -24.31 7.80 -10.68
C GLN A 321 -25.77 8.25 -10.76
N ALA A 322 -26.03 9.38 -11.42
CA ALA A 322 -27.38 9.91 -11.68
C ALA A 322 -28.13 9.17 -12.80
N ARG A 323 -27.55 8.10 -13.37
CA ARG A 323 -28.09 7.33 -14.50
C ARG A 323 -28.23 8.15 -15.78
N GLU A 324 -27.31 9.08 -16.02
CA GLU A 324 -27.23 9.91 -17.23
C GLU A 324 -25.98 9.59 -18.06
N PRO A 325 -25.82 8.34 -18.55
CA PRO A 325 -24.55 7.89 -19.14
C PRO A 325 -24.23 8.53 -20.49
N ALA A 326 -25.22 9.03 -21.24
CA ALA A 326 -24.99 9.76 -22.49
C ALA A 326 -24.25 11.07 -22.24
N ARG A 327 -24.76 11.91 -21.32
CA ARG A 327 -24.13 13.16 -20.91
C ARG A 327 -22.75 12.95 -20.29
N ALA A 328 -22.58 11.85 -19.54
CA ALA A 328 -21.26 11.48 -19.02
C ALA A 328 -20.26 11.17 -20.16
N ALA A 329 -20.71 10.42 -21.18
CA ALA A 329 -19.87 10.10 -22.34
C ALA A 329 -19.47 11.36 -23.13
N ASP A 330 -20.37 12.33 -23.28
CA ASP A 330 -20.10 13.61 -23.96
C ASP A 330 -18.95 14.40 -23.29
N ILE A 331 -18.80 14.28 -21.97
CA ILE A 331 -17.69 14.88 -21.21
C ILE A 331 -16.42 14.01 -21.29
N LEU A 332 -16.56 12.69 -21.15
CA LEU A 332 -15.42 11.77 -21.07
C LEU A 332 -14.70 11.57 -22.40
N GLN A 333 -15.41 11.68 -23.52
CA GLN A 333 -14.84 11.50 -24.85
C GLN A 333 -13.76 12.55 -25.19
N PRO A 334 -13.98 13.88 -25.05
CA PRO A 334 -12.93 14.87 -25.26
C PRO A 334 -11.79 14.76 -24.23
N LEU A 335 -12.09 14.41 -22.96
CA LEU A 335 -11.05 14.17 -21.94
C LEU A 335 -10.11 13.03 -22.36
N LEU A 336 -10.67 11.90 -22.82
CA LEU A 336 -9.87 10.78 -23.31
C LEU A 336 -9.14 11.13 -24.62
N ALA A 337 -9.73 11.94 -25.50
CA ALA A 337 -9.06 12.38 -26.72
C ALA A 337 -7.84 13.27 -26.43
N GLY A 338 -7.95 14.18 -25.46
CA GLY A 338 -6.84 15.03 -25.00
C GLY A 338 -5.76 14.25 -24.26
N ARG A 339 -6.13 13.16 -23.57
CA ARG A 339 -5.20 12.30 -22.79
C ARG A 339 -5.44 10.82 -23.09
N GLY A 340 -5.07 10.39 -24.30
CA GLY A 340 -5.37 9.05 -24.84
C GLY A 340 -4.84 7.87 -24.03
N ASP A 341 -3.86 8.09 -23.17
CA ASP A 341 -3.22 7.12 -22.29
C ASP A 341 -3.83 7.06 -20.87
N SER A 342 -4.77 7.96 -20.54
CA SER A 342 -5.49 7.97 -19.26
C SER A 342 -6.34 6.71 -19.11
N ILE A 343 -6.05 5.95 -18.06
CA ILE A 343 -6.79 4.72 -17.75
C ILE A 343 -8.11 5.08 -17.08
N GLU A 344 -8.11 6.09 -16.21
CA GLU A 344 -9.27 6.60 -15.48
C GLU A 344 -10.38 7.07 -16.42
N TYR A 345 -10.04 7.87 -17.44
CA TYR A 345 -11.00 8.35 -18.43
C TYR A 345 -11.52 7.20 -19.31
N ARG A 346 -10.64 6.28 -19.68
CA ARG A 346 -10.98 5.12 -20.49
C ARG A 346 -11.95 4.17 -19.78
N LEU A 347 -11.69 3.89 -18.51
CA LEU A 347 -12.55 3.08 -17.67
C LEU A 347 -13.92 3.74 -17.47
N ALA A 348 -13.94 5.03 -17.13
CA ALA A 348 -15.20 5.77 -16.97
C ALA A 348 -16.00 5.84 -18.28
N LEU A 349 -15.34 6.06 -19.42
CA LEU A 349 -16.02 6.08 -20.72
C LEU A 349 -16.54 4.68 -21.10
N ALA A 350 -15.77 3.62 -20.81
CA ALA A 350 -16.24 2.25 -21.02
C ALA A 350 -17.48 1.95 -20.15
N GLU A 351 -17.50 2.38 -18.89
CA GLU A 351 -18.69 2.29 -18.03
C GLU A 351 -19.88 3.07 -18.61
N ALA A 352 -19.64 4.28 -19.12
CA ALA A 352 -20.67 5.09 -19.76
C ALA A 352 -21.27 4.40 -21.01
N GLN A 353 -20.42 3.80 -21.86
CA GLN A 353 -20.88 3.06 -23.04
C GLN A 353 -21.65 1.79 -22.63
N LEU A 354 -21.17 1.08 -21.62
CA LEU A 354 -21.83 -0.11 -21.10
C LEU A 354 -23.24 0.21 -20.56
N LYS A 355 -23.39 1.28 -19.77
CA LYS A 355 -24.71 1.72 -19.26
C LYS A 355 -25.67 2.19 -20.35
N GLN A 356 -25.16 2.49 -21.55
CA GLN A 356 -25.96 2.78 -22.75
C GLN A 356 -26.29 1.52 -23.58
N GLY A 357 -25.95 0.32 -23.09
CA GLY A 357 -26.12 -0.93 -23.84
C GLY A 357 -25.07 -1.14 -24.94
N ARG A 358 -24.02 -0.31 -25.01
CA ARG A 358 -22.98 -0.36 -26.04
C ARG A 358 -21.77 -1.18 -25.57
N GLY A 359 -22.00 -2.43 -25.18
CA GLY A 359 -20.99 -3.34 -24.63
C GLY A 359 -19.78 -3.55 -25.54
N SER A 360 -19.99 -3.72 -26.86
CA SER A 360 -18.90 -3.86 -27.83
C SER A 360 -18.01 -2.62 -27.91
N ALA A 361 -18.60 -1.42 -27.80
CA ALA A 361 -17.84 -0.17 -27.77
C ALA A 361 -17.02 -0.04 -26.48
N ALA A 362 -17.60 -0.41 -25.33
CA ALA A 362 -16.90 -0.48 -24.05
C ALA A 362 -15.69 -1.43 -24.12
N LEU A 363 -15.88 -2.64 -24.67
CA LEU A 363 -14.81 -3.61 -24.84
C LEU A 363 -13.72 -3.12 -25.81
N GLY A 364 -14.09 -2.42 -26.89
CA GLY A 364 -13.15 -1.78 -27.81
C GLY A 364 -12.29 -0.70 -27.13
N LEU A 365 -12.88 0.10 -26.24
CA LEU A 365 -12.15 1.08 -25.42
C LEU A 365 -11.13 0.40 -24.51
N ILE A 366 -11.50 -0.68 -23.82
CA ILE A 366 -10.59 -1.42 -22.94
C ILE A 366 -9.47 -2.10 -23.74
N ASN A 367 -9.81 -2.81 -24.82
CA ASN A 367 -8.84 -3.48 -25.66
C ASN A 367 -7.83 -2.48 -26.24
N SER A 368 -8.27 -1.33 -26.76
CA SER A 368 -7.33 -0.32 -27.28
C SER A 368 -6.40 0.27 -26.20
N GLY A 369 -6.83 0.31 -24.94
CA GLY A 369 -5.95 0.62 -23.81
C GLY A 369 -4.93 -0.48 -23.55
N LEU A 370 -5.36 -1.74 -23.57
CA LEU A 370 -4.49 -2.90 -23.38
C LEU A 370 -3.46 -3.08 -24.51
N HIS A 371 -3.77 -2.68 -25.75
CA HIS A 371 -2.77 -2.67 -26.83
C HIS A 371 -1.58 -1.77 -26.50
N ARG A 372 -1.81 -0.66 -25.78
CA ARG A 372 -0.74 0.25 -25.34
C ARG A 372 -0.08 -0.21 -24.04
N ARG A 373 -0.84 -0.81 -23.12
CA ARG A 373 -0.35 -1.29 -21.82
C ARG A 373 -0.86 -2.71 -21.55
N PRO A 374 -0.25 -3.76 -22.13
CA PRO A 374 -0.78 -5.12 -22.11
C PRO A 374 -0.95 -5.72 -20.72
N GLN A 375 -0.08 -5.33 -19.78
CA GLN A 375 -0.10 -5.81 -18.39
C GLN A 375 -0.80 -4.85 -17.43
N ASN A 376 -1.54 -3.86 -17.94
CA ASN A 376 -2.20 -2.90 -17.06
C ASN A 376 -3.38 -3.55 -16.32
N ARG A 377 -3.15 -3.84 -15.04
CA ARG A 377 -4.08 -4.57 -14.18
C ARG A 377 -5.50 -3.96 -14.13
N PRO A 378 -5.71 -2.64 -13.95
CA PRO A 378 -7.05 -2.06 -13.98
C PRO A 378 -7.81 -2.34 -15.29
N LEU A 379 -7.14 -2.23 -16.44
CA LEU A 379 -7.74 -2.53 -17.74
C LEU A 379 -8.01 -4.04 -17.92
N LEU A 380 -7.13 -4.90 -17.44
CA LEU A 380 -7.35 -6.36 -17.49
C LEU A 380 -8.55 -6.76 -16.63
N GLN A 381 -8.69 -6.21 -15.43
CA GLN A 381 -9.85 -6.48 -14.58
C GLN A 381 -11.15 -5.95 -15.20
N ALA A 382 -11.15 -4.74 -15.75
CA ALA A 382 -12.31 -4.20 -16.48
C ALA A 382 -12.67 -5.06 -17.71
N LYS A 383 -11.67 -5.64 -18.38
CA LYS A 383 -11.91 -6.60 -19.47
C LYS A 383 -12.60 -7.86 -18.94
N VAL A 384 -12.16 -8.41 -17.81
CA VAL A 384 -12.86 -9.55 -17.19
C VAL A 384 -14.30 -9.17 -16.87
N ASP A 385 -14.56 -8.01 -16.23
CA ASP A 385 -15.91 -7.55 -15.89
C ASP A 385 -16.83 -7.50 -17.12
N LEU A 386 -16.34 -6.93 -18.23
CA LEU A 386 -17.08 -6.84 -19.49
C LEU A 386 -17.33 -8.21 -20.13
N LEU A 387 -16.35 -9.11 -20.10
CA LEU A 387 -16.49 -10.47 -20.60
C LEU A 387 -17.52 -11.26 -19.79
N GLU A 388 -17.50 -11.13 -18.46
CA GLU A 388 -18.45 -11.78 -17.56
C GLU A 388 -19.89 -11.28 -17.79
N GLN A 389 -20.07 -9.96 -17.92
CA GLN A 389 -21.38 -9.37 -18.22
C GLN A 389 -21.91 -9.76 -19.61
N SER A 390 -21.01 -9.98 -20.56
CA SER A 390 -21.34 -10.44 -21.92
C SER A 390 -21.46 -11.97 -22.01
N GLN A 391 -21.49 -12.68 -20.88
CA GLN A 391 -21.56 -14.15 -20.79
C GLN A 391 -20.41 -14.90 -21.50
N GLN A 392 -19.29 -14.23 -21.77
CA GLN A 392 -18.09 -14.83 -22.36
C GLN A 392 -17.23 -15.51 -21.29
N HIS A 393 -17.83 -16.43 -20.52
CA HIS A 393 -17.25 -17.02 -19.31
C HIS A 393 -15.92 -17.75 -19.56
N ARG A 394 -15.75 -18.39 -20.73
CA ARG A 394 -14.49 -19.06 -21.09
C ARG A 394 -13.34 -18.07 -21.20
N GLN A 395 -13.53 -16.98 -21.96
CA GLN A 395 -12.50 -15.95 -22.12
C GLN A 395 -12.20 -15.23 -20.79
N ALA A 396 -13.23 -15.00 -19.97
CA ALA A 396 -13.06 -14.44 -18.63
C ALA A 396 -12.20 -15.36 -17.74
N ALA A 397 -12.49 -16.67 -17.72
CA ALA A 397 -11.72 -17.65 -16.97
C ALA A 397 -10.27 -17.75 -17.46
N ASP A 398 -10.03 -17.77 -18.77
CA ASP A 398 -8.68 -17.83 -19.34
C ASP A 398 -7.84 -16.62 -18.92
N LEU A 399 -8.44 -15.42 -18.98
CA LEU A 399 -7.78 -14.19 -18.52
C LEU A 399 -7.54 -14.21 -17.00
N LEU A 400 -8.51 -14.67 -16.21
CA LEU A 400 -8.37 -14.80 -14.76
C LEU A 400 -7.29 -15.81 -14.36
N ARG A 401 -7.09 -16.91 -15.10
CA ARG A 401 -5.97 -17.86 -14.87
C ARG A 401 -4.62 -17.20 -15.09
N GLN A 402 -4.50 -16.33 -16.10
CA GLN A 402 -3.27 -15.56 -16.34
C GLN A 402 -3.03 -14.57 -15.19
N LEU A 403 -4.09 -13.86 -14.77
CA LEU A 403 -4.02 -12.87 -13.69
C LEU A 403 -3.65 -13.49 -12.34
N THR A 404 -4.19 -14.65 -11.98
CA THR A 404 -3.84 -15.33 -10.71
C THR A 404 -2.40 -15.86 -10.70
N GLN A 405 -1.84 -16.21 -11.86
CA GLN A 405 -0.42 -16.57 -11.99
C GLN A 405 0.50 -15.35 -11.83
N GLN A 406 0.12 -14.20 -12.39
CA GLN A 406 0.87 -12.95 -12.30
C GLN A 406 0.74 -12.29 -10.92
N HIS A 407 -0.36 -12.54 -10.21
CA HIS A 407 -0.69 -11.93 -8.92
C HIS A 407 -1.10 -12.98 -7.87
N PRO A 408 -0.18 -13.87 -7.46
CA PRO A 408 -0.49 -15.01 -6.59
C PRO A 408 -0.90 -14.62 -5.16
N ALA A 409 -0.69 -13.36 -4.75
CA ALA A 409 -1.08 -12.84 -3.44
C ALA A 409 -2.50 -12.23 -3.42
N ASP A 410 -3.19 -12.16 -4.55
CA ASP A 410 -4.48 -11.49 -4.67
C ASP A 410 -5.64 -12.46 -4.48
N ALA A 411 -6.16 -12.52 -3.25
CA ALA A 411 -7.26 -13.39 -2.88
C ALA A 411 -8.52 -13.18 -3.74
N ASP A 412 -8.80 -11.95 -4.16
CA ASP A 412 -10.07 -11.60 -4.80
C ASP A 412 -10.06 -12.11 -6.26
N LEU A 413 -8.89 -12.14 -6.93
CA LEU A 413 -8.72 -12.79 -8.23
C LEU A 413 -9.01 -14.30 -8.18
N PHE A 414 -8.59 -15.00 -7.12
CA PHE A 414 -8.88 -16.42 -6.94
C PHE A 414 -10.37 -16.69 -6.72
N GLN A 415 -11.07 -15.82 -5.99
CA GLN A 415 -12.52 -15.91 -5.83
C GLN A 415 -13.25 -15.74 -7.17
N ARG A 416 -12.85 -14.73 -7.96
CA ARG A 416 -13.43 -14.49 -9.29
C ARG A 416 -13.16 -15.65 -10.24
N LEU A 417 -11.94 -16.19 -10.24
CA LEU A 417 -11.62 -17.37 -11.04
C LEU A 417 -12.44 -18.58 -10.60
N SER A 418 -12.63 -18.80 -9.30
CA SER A 418 -13.51 -19.86 -8.80
C SER A 418 -14.93 -19.73 -9.35
N GLN A 419 -15.51 -18.52 -9.31
CA GLN A 419 -16.84 -18.26 -9.86
C GLN A 419 -16.91 -18.50 -11.37
N ALA A 420 -15.89 -18.06 -12.11
CA ALA A 420 -15.80 -18.28 -13.55
C ALA A 420 -15.71 -19.78 -13.90
N GLU A 421 -14.87 -20.55 -13.19
CA GLU A 421 -14.75 -22.00 -13.39
C GLU A 421 -16.04 -22.74 -13.04
N ALA A 422 -16.74 -22.32 -11.97
CA ALA A 422 -18.02 -22.90 -11.59
C ALA A 422 -19.07 -22.72 -12.69
N ARG A 423 -19.14 -21.53 -13.31
CA ARG A 423 -20.03 -21.26 -14.46
C ARG A 423 -19.68 -22.10 -15.69
N LEU A 424 -18.43 -22.53 -15.83
CA LEU A 424 -17.99 -23.44 -16.90
C LEU A 424 -18.23 -24.92 -16.57
N GLY A 425 -18.78 -25.25 -15.40
CA GLY A 425 -18.96 -26.62 -14.94
C GLY A 425 -17.69 -27.29 -14.40
N ASN A 426 -16.60 -26.54 -14.24
CA ASN A 426 -15.31 -27.05 -13.76
C ASN A 426 -15.27 -27.08 -12.21
N SER A 427 -16.16 -27.86 -11.58
CA SER A 427 -16.35 -27.86 -10.11
C SER A 427 -15.08 -28.10 -9.31
N ALA A 428 -14.22 -29.04 -9.75
CA ALA A 428 -12.95 -29.32 -9.06
C ALA A 428 -12.02 -28.09 -9.08
N ALA A 429 -11.90 -27.44 -10.24
CA ALA A 429 -11.08 -26.23 -10.38
C ALA A 429 -11.66 -25.10 -9.55
N ALA A 430 -12.99 -24.91 -9.58
CA ALA A 430 -13.69 -23.88 -8.81
C ALA A 430 -13.41 -23.98 -7.30
N HIS A 431 -13.55 -25.18 -6.73
CA HIS A 431 -13.21 -25.42 -5.33
C HIS A 431 -11.73 -25.21 -5.03
N SER A 432 -10.82 -25.65 -5.91
CA SER A 432 -9.39 -25.43 -5.74
C SER A 432 -9.02 -23.94 -5.73
N GLN A 433 -9.63 -23.11 -6.58
CA GLN A 433 -9.36 -21.67 -6.57
C GLN A 433 -9.95 -20.99 -5.34
N MET A 434 -11.14 -21.41 -4.91
CA MET A 434 -11.74 -20.91 -3.66
C MET A 434 -10.89 -21.27 -2.43
N ALA A 435 -10.21 -22.41 -2.46
CA ALA A 435 -9.26 -22.77 -1.40
C ALA A 435 -8.10 -21.79 -1.31
N GLU A 436 -7.52 -21.37 -2.44
CA GLU A 436 -6.45 -20.36 -2.46
C GLU A 436 -6.95 -18.99 -1.96
N HIS A 437 -8.18 -18.59 -2.32
CA HIS A 437 -8.81 -17.40 -1.77
C HIS A 437 -8.85 -17.45 -0.23
N TYR A 438 -9.40 -18.52 0.36
CA TYR A 438 -9.47 -18.65 1.81
C TYR A 438 -8.09 -18.75 2.46
N TYR A 439 -7.14 -19.42 1.81
CA TYR A 439 -5.76 -19.49 2.29
C TYR A 439 -5.14 -18.10 2.41
N LEU A 440 -5.29 -17.26 1.37
CA LEU A 440 -4.77 -15.90 1.35
C LEU A 440 -5.48 -14.99 2.37
N LYS A 441 -6.76 -15.23 2.67
CA LYS A 441 -7.50 -14.58 3.77
C LYS A 441 -7.19 -15.17 5.16
N GLY A 442 -6.26 -16.12 5.27
CA GLY A 442 -5.87 -16.75 6.54
C GLY A 442 -6.87 -17.76 7.10
N GLU A 443 -7.90 -18.11 6.33
CA GLU A 443 -9.00 -19.00 6.73
C GLU A 443 -8.65 -20.46 6.44
N LEU A 444 -7.57 -20.96 7.04
CA LEU A 444 -6.98 -22.27 6.72
C LEU A 444 -7.97 -23.45 6.80
N LYS A 445 -8.94 -23.40 7.73
CA LYS A 445 -9.98 -24.43 7.84
C LYS A 445 -10.88 -24.48 6.61
N LEU A 446 -11.31 -23.32 6.11
CA LEU A 446 -12.14 -23.21 4.92
C LEU A 446 -11.35 -23.57 3.66
N ALA A 447 -10.07 -23.18 3.59
CA ALA A 447 -9.17 -23.59 2.51
C ALA A 447 -9.02 -25.12 2.42
N ILE A 448 -8.77 -25.78 3.56
CA ILE A 448 -8.71 -27.25 3.66
C ILE A 448 -10.02 -27.89 3.18
N HIS A 449 -11.15 -27.38 3.66
CA HIS A 449 -12.46 -27.92 3.30
C HIS A 449 -12.73 -27.82 1.79
N GLN A 450 -12.40 -26.68 1.18
CA GLN A 450 -12.54 -26.48 -0.27
C GLN A 450 -11.66 -27.45 -1.07
N LEU A 451 -10.41 -27.71 -0.67
CA LEU A 451 -9.57 -28.71 -1.35
C LEU A 451 -10.11 -30.14 -1.23
N GLU A 452 -10.69 -30.48 -0.08
CA GLU A 452 -11.35 -31.79 0.11
C GLU A 452 -12.58 -31.93 -0.79
N LEU A 453 -13.38 -30.86 -0.94
CA LEU A 453 -14.48 -30.82 -1.90
C LEU A 453 -13.97 -30.94 -3.35
N ALA A 454 -12.88 -30.25 -3.70
CA ALA A 454 -12.27 -30.32 -5.02
C ALA A 454 -11.86 -31.75 -5.40
N LEU A 455 -11.22 -32.47 -4.48
CA LEU A 455 -10.78 -33.86 -4.70
C LEU A 455 -11.96 -34.84 -4.85
N ARG A 456 -13.11 -34.57 -4.20
CA ARG A 456 -14.34 -35.38 -4.37
C ARG A 456 -14.97 -35.25 -5.76
N GLN A 457 -14.66 -34.18 -6.50
CA GLN A 457 -15.15 -33.97 -7.87
C GLN A 457 -14.42 -34.82 -8.92
N ARG A 458 -13.52 -35.72 -8.50
CA ARG A 458 -12.72 -36.62 -9.38
C ARG A 458 -12.01 -35.86 -10.51
N PRO A 459 -11.16 -34.86 -10.19
CA PRO A 459 -10.35 -34.17 -11.20
C PRO A 459 -9.37 -35.14 -11.88
N SER A 460 -8.73 -34.70 -12.96
CA SER A 460 -7.66 -35.47 -13.60
C SER A 460 -6.53 -35.80 -12.62
N ASP A 461 -5.79 -36.89 -12.86
CA ASP A 461 -4.73 -37.36 -11.95
C ASP A 461 -3.70 -36.26 -11.62
N PHE A 462 -3.28 -35.50 -12.63
CA PHE A 462 -2.37 -34.37 -12.45
C PHE A 462 -2.96 -33.28 -11.54
N ALA A 463 -4.23 -32.92 -11.76
CA ALA A 463 -4.92 -31.92 -10.95
C ALA A 463 -5.17 -32.42 -9.53
N ALA A 464 -5.55 -33.69 -9.37
CA ALA A 464 -5.72 -34.35 -8.07
C ALA A 464 -4.42 -34.35 -7.26
N ALA A 465 -3.29 -34.71 -7.89
CA ALA A 465 -1.98 -34.70 -7.25
C ALA A 465 -1.60 -33.30 -6.76
N LYS A 466 -1.81 -32.26 -7.60
CA LYS A 466 -1.54 -30.85 -7.23
C LYS A 466 -2.40 -30.41 -6.04
N MET A 467 -3.71 -30.70 -6.07
CA MET A 467 -4.64 -30.35 -4.99
C MET A 467 -4.29 -31.09 -3.68
N ALA A 468 -3.93 -32.37 -3.75
CA ALA A 468 -3.53 -33.17 -2.60
C ALA A 468 -2.22 -32.68 -1.96
N ALA A 469 -1.23 -32.30 -2.78
CA ALA A 469 0.01 -31.71 -2.30
C ALA A 469 -0.25 -30.37 -1.57
N ARG A 470 -1.08 -29.51 -2.16
CA ARG A 470 -1.47 -28.24 -1.54
C ARG A 470 -2.27 -28.45 -0.24
N LEU A 471 -3.17 -29.42 -0.20
CA LEU A 471 -3.93 -29.79 1.00
C LEU A 471 -3.00 -30.23 2.14
N LYS A 472 -1.99 -31.04 1.83
CA LYS A 472 -0.97 -31.47 2.80
C LYS A 472 -0.20 -30.28 3.36
N GLN A 473 0.21 -29.34 2.50
CA GLN A 473 0.91 -28.13 2.92
C GLN A 473 0.09 -27.30 3.90
N ILE A 474 -1.17 -27.00 3.57
CA ILE A 474 -2.05 -26.17 4.43
C ILE A 474 -2.36 -26.88 5.76
N LYS A 475 -2.54 -28.21 5.74
CA LYS A 475 -2.74 -29.01 6.98
C LYS A 475 -1.51 -28.96 7.89
N GLN A 476 -0.31 -29.03 7.32
CA GLN A 476 0.93 -28.91 8.09
C GLN A 476 1.03 -27.54 8.77
N GLU A 477 0.82 -26.45 8.01
CA GLU A 477 0.84 -25.09 8.55
C GLU A 477 -0.21 -24.90 9.68
N GLN A 478 -1.43 -25.41 9.49
CA GLN A 478 -2.45 -25.36 10.54
C GLN A 478 -2.01 -26.10 11.81
N SER A 479 -1.31 -27.22 11.68
CA SER A 479 -0.82 -28.00 12.82
C SER A 479 0.27 -27.27 13.60
N GLU A 480 1.17 -26.59 12.90
CA GLU A 480 2.24 -25.77 13.49
C GLU A 480 1.66 -24.58 14.27
N LEU A 481 0.65 -23.91 13.71
CA LEU A 481 -0.07 -22.83 14.40
C LEU A 481 -0.76 -23.31 15.68
N LYS A 482 -1.37 -24.49 15.66
CA LYS A 482 -1.98 -25.09 16.86
C LYS A 482 -0.95 -25.42 17.94
N ARG A 483 0.27 -25.84 17.55
CA ARG A 483 1.36 -26.10 18.49
C ARG A 483 1.90 -24.80 19.09
N GLN A 484 2.03 -23.74 18.30
CA GLN A 484 2.46 -22.42 18.77
C GLN A 484 1.47 -21.79 19.77
N LYS A 485 0.16 -21.96 19.58
CA LYS A 485 -0.86 -21.46 20.53
C LYS A 485 -0.93 -22.23 21.86
N LYS A 486 -0.34 -23.41 21.95
CA LYS A 486 -0.33 -24.26 23.17
C LYS A 486 0.92 -24.04 24.03
N ARG A 487 1.94 -23.39 23.47
CA ARG A 487 3.11 -22.89 24.18
C ARG A 487 2.83 -21.46 24.58
#